data_AF-A0AA94F4S7-F1
#
_entry.id   AF-A0AA94F4S7-F1
#
_cell.length_a   1.000
_cell.length_b   1.000
_cell.length_c   1.000
_cell.angle_alpha   90.00
_cell.angle_beta   90.00
_cell.angle_gamma   90.00
#
_symmetry.space_group_name_H-M   'P 1'
#
loop_
_entity.id
_entity.type
_entity.pdbx_description
1 polymer ?
#
loop_
_entity_poly.entity_id
_entity_poly.type
_entity_poly.pdbx_seq_one_letter_code
_entity_poly.pdbx_strand_id
1 'polypeptide(L)'
;MRNFPEETPSDIFSALNDPNKGLLKKWKEGTIKGNPEGFDRYYYNSNEPLTHADIGDFKNPTNPSASLESGKMTGGGHGQTNIDYLEATGKQYNIEHTFDNGVRTGNVPTHDVAGKRTGVGQSWFPSSWTKQEIDLASKYVIQKNQSAYNELADGIAIYDIYKGVRVGIIKTDGKFATVFPDSEFQPNALGQLIKNPKY
;
A
#
# COMPACT_ATOMS: atom_id res chain seq x y z
N MET A 1 -26.57 17.53 6.92
CA MET A 1 -25.92 16.24 6.57
C MET A 1 -24.44 16.53 6.43
N ARG A 2 -23.56 15.73 7.05
CA ARG A 2 -22.10 15.94 6.93
C ARG A 2 -21.71 15.87 5.45
N ASN A 3 -20.91 16.82 5.01
CA ASN A 3 -20.63 17.06 3.59
C ASN A 3 -19.76 15.93 3.04
N PHE A 4 -20.31 15.19 2.09
CA PHE A 4 -19.53 14.27 1.26
C PHE A 4 -18.68 15.09 0.27
N PRO A 5 -17.47 14.64 -0.13
CA PRO A 5 -16.70 15.29 -1.18
C PRO A 5 -17.49 15.38 -2.48
N GLU A 6 -17.33 16.47 -3.23
CA GLU A 6 -18.04 16.70 -4.50
C GLU A 6 -17.74 15.60 -5.54
N GLU A 7 -16.57 14.98 -5.47
CA GLU A 7 -16.09 13.90 -6.33
C GLU A 7 -16.63 12.50 -5.99
N THR A 8 -17.51 12.37 -5.00
CA THR A 8 -18.09 11.06 -4.64
C THR A 8 -19.00 10.56 -5.79
N PRO A 9 -18.79 9.35 -6.35
CA PRO A 9 -19.62 8.84 -7.46
C PRO A 9 -21.11 8.74 -7.12
N SER A 10 -21.97 8.99 -8.11
CA SER A 10 -23.43 9.09 -7.93
C SER A 10 -24.11 7.76 -7.57
N ASP A 11 -23.53 6.64 -7.99
CA ASP A 11 -23.98 5.29 -7.66
C ASP A 11 -23.75 4.96 -6.17
N ILE A 12 -22.66 5.47 -5.58
CA ILE A 12 -22.36 5.34 -4.15
C ILE A 12 -23.32 6.15 -3.30
N PHE A 13 -23.59 7.41 -3.67
CA PHE A 13 -24.61 8.21 -3.00
C PHE A 13 -25.97 7.52 -3.02
N SER A 14 -26.32 6.95 -4.16
CA SER A 14 -27.56 6.19 -4.33
C SER A 14 -27.59 4.95 -3.43
N ALA A 15 -26.49 4.22 -3.31
CA ALA A 15 -26.38 3.04 -2.45
C ALA A 15 -26.43 3.38 -0.95
N LEU A 16 -25.75 4.43 -0.52
CA LEU A 16 -25.74 4.89 0.87
C LEU A 16 -27.12 5.39 1.33
N ASN A 17 -27.83 6.10 0.45
CA ASN A 17 -29.15 6.66 0.73
C ASN A 17 -30.30 5.69 0.47
N ASP A 18 -30.03 4.49 -0.06
CA ASP A 18 -31.05 3.47 -0.25
C ASP A 18 -31.54 2.92 1.11
N PRO A 19 -32.79 3.24 1.52
CA PRO A 19 -33.29 2.85 2.82
C PRO A 19 -33.44 1.33 2.96
N ASN A 20 -33.51 0.58 1.86
CA ASN A 20 -33.64 -0.88 1.88
C ASN A 20 -32.32 -1.58 2.16
N LYS A 21 -31.19 -0.92 1.87
CA LYS A 21 -29.85 -1.50 2.02
C LYS A 21 -29.23 -1.22 3.38
N GLY A 22 -29.64 -0.11 4.00
CA GLY A 22 -29.22 0.27 5.35
C GLY A 22 -27.70 0.49 5.49
N LEU A 23 -26.99 0.75 4.39
CA LEU A 23 -25.53 0.87 4.38
C LEU A 23 -25.04 2.04 5.25
N LEU A 24 -25.73 3.19 5.18
CA LEU A 24 -25.42 4.33 6.04
C LEU A 24 -25.61 4.00 7.53
N LYS A 25 -26.63 3.22 7.90
CA LYS A 25 -26.86 2.77 9.27
C LYS A 25 -25.75 1.83 9.74
N LYS A 26 -25.45 0.80 8.94
CA LYS A 26 -24.40 -0.18 9.21
C LYS A 26 -23.04 0.46 9.42
N TRP A 27 -22.71 1.48 8.63
CA TRP A 27 -21.49 2.26 8.77
C TRP A 27 -21.47 3.07 10.06
N LYS A 28 -22.59 3.71 10.44
CA LYS A 28 -22.67 4.50 11.69
C LYS A 28 -22.49 3.60 12.91
N GLU A 29 -22.94 2.36 12.79
CA GLU A 29 -22.82 1.32 13.80
C GLU A 29 -21.45 0.60 13.76
N GLY A 30 -20.56 0.95 12.82
CA GLY A 30 -19.24 0.32 12.65
C GLY A 30 -19.28 -1.12 12.15
N THR A 31 -20.45 -1.59 11.69
CA THR A 31 -20.64 -2.96 11.19
C THR A 31 -20.14 -3.16 9.77
N ILE A 32 -19.99 -2.08 9.00
CA ILE A 32 -19.17 -2.03 7.79
C ILE A 32 -18.06 -1.02 8.03
N LYS A 33 -16.83 -1.40 7.69
CA LYS A 33 -15.65 -0.58 7.97
C LYS A 33 -15.29 0.23 6.72
N GLY A 34 -15.52 1.54 6.77
CA GLY A 34 -15.18 2.52 5.73
C GLY A 34 -15.34 3.94 6.29
N ASN A 35 -14.47 4.90 5.94
CA ASN A 35 -14.39 6.19 6.63
C ASN A 35 -15.47 7.21 6.14
N PRO A 36 -16.16 7.91 7.06
CA PRO A 36 -17.24 8.84 6.73
C PRO A 36 -17.08 10.18 6.02
N GLU A 37 -15.95 10.84 6.13
CA GLU A 37 -15.71 12.20 5.60
C GLU A 37 -14.48 12.09 4.74
N GLY A 38 -14.46 12.59 3.49
CA GLY A 38 -13.30 12.26 2.66
C GLY A 38 -13.21 10.74 2.51
N PHE A 39 -14.19 10.18 1.80
CA PHE A 39 -14.22 8.79 1.33
C PHE A 39 -13.04 8.53 0.36
N ASP A 40 -11.80 8.71 0.80
CA ASP A 40 -10.58 8.84 -0.02
C ASP A 40 -10.05 7.52 -0.58
N ARG A 41 -10.95 6.58 -0.79
CA ARG A 41 -11.44 6.26 -2.13
C ARG A 41 -12.15 4.92 -2.04
N TYR A 42 -13.22 4.76 -2.81
CA TYR A 42 -13.84 3.45 -3.09
C TYR A 42 -12.93 2.48 -3.90
N TYR A 43 -11.64 2.79 -3.95
CA TYR A 43 -10.54 2.16 -4.65
C TYR A 43 -9.32 3.02 -4.28
N TYR A 44 -8.33 2.59 -3.49
CA TYR A 44 -7.05 3.27 -3.71
C TYR A 44 -6.60 2.81 -5.09
N ASN A 45 -6.83 3.62 -6.11
CA ASN A 45 -6.10 3.55 -7.36
C ASN A 45 -5.48 4.93 -7.45
N SER A 46 -4.29 5.03 -6.89
CA SER A 46 -3.60 6.28 -6.79
C SER A 46 -2.62 6.45 -7.92
N ASN A 47 -2.90 7.41 -8.81
CA ASN A 47 -1.89 7.94 -9.71
C ASN A 47 -0.77 8.69 -8.95
N GLU A 48 -0.94 8.93 -7.64
CA GLU A 48 0.10 9.45 -6.74
C GLU A 48 0.97 8.32 -6.15
N PRO A 49 2.27 8.24 -6.54
CA PRO A 49 3.18 7.16 -6.18
C PRO A 49 3.35 6.89 -4.69
N LEU A 50 3.39 7.96 -3.87
CA LEU A 50 3.59 7.80 -2.43
C LEU A 50 2.36 7.25 -1.72
N THR A 51 1.18 7.57 -2.23
CA THR A 51 -0.06 7.01 -1.71
C THR A 51 -0.16 5.53 -2.10
N HIS A 52 0.17 5.19 -3.35
CA HIS A 52 0.32 3.81 -3.80
C HIS A 52 1.32 3.05 -2.91
N ALA A 53 2.49 3.62 -2.64
CA ALA A 53 3.52 2.99 -1.82
C ALA A 53 3.09 2.82 -0.35
N ASP A 54 2.40 3.79 0.27
CA ASP A 54 2.05 3.73 1.69
C ASP A 54 0.86 2.80 1.97
N ILE A 55 -0.34 3.13 1.46
CA ILE A 55 -1.56 2.36 1.74
C ILE A 55 -1.82 1.25 0.71
N GLY A 56 -1.31 1.37 -0.52
CA GLY A 56 -1.54 0.39 -1.58
C GLY A 56 -2.80 0.64 -2.39
N ASP A 57 -2.89 -0.03 -3.53
CA ASP A 57 -4.03 0.05 -4.42
C ASP A 57 -4.96 -1.16 -4.28
N PHE A 58 -6.26 -0.95 -4.48
CA PHE A 58 -7.32 -1.95 -4.32
C PHE A 58 -8.36 -1.84 -5.43
N LYS A 59 -8.89 -3.00 -5.86
CA LYS A 59 -10.04 -3.06 -6.78
C LYS A 59 -11.30 -2.47 -6.13
N ASN A 60 -12.23 -2.09 -6.98
CA ASN A 60 -13.60 -1.79 -6.58
C ASN A 60 -14.24 -2.98 -5.83
N PRO A 61 -15.21 -2.72 -4.94
CA PRO A 61 -16.09 -3.76 -4.43
C PRO A 61 -16.74 -4.53 -5.59
N THR A 62 -16.95 -5.83 -5.45
CA THR A 62 -17.63 -6.64 -6.49
C THR A 62 -19.06 -6.18 -6.75
N ASN A 63 -19.74 -5.66 -5.72
CA ASN A 63 -21.02 -4.99 -5.85
C ASN A 63 -21.00 -3.68 -5.04
N PRO A 64 -20.60 -2.55 -5.67
CA PRO A 64 -20.52 -1.25 -5.00
C PRO A 64 -21.86 -0.78 -4.43
N SER A 65 -22.96 -1.27 -5.02
CA SER A 65 -24.30 -0.97 -4.54
C SER A 65 -24.66 -1.70 -3.24
N ALA A 66 -23.89 -2.71 -2.82
CA ALA A 66 -24.17 -3.55 -1.65
C ALA A 66 -23.02 -3.60 -0.62
N SER A 67 -21.83 -3.12 -0.97
CA SER A 67 -20.67 -3.07 -0.06
C SER A 67 -19.83 -1.82 -0.33
N LEU A 68 -19.34 -1.21 0.75
CA LEU A 68 -18.39 -0.10 0.72
C LEU A 68 -16.94 -0.57 0.93
N GLU A 69 -16.74 -1.87 1.16
CA GLU A 69 -15.42 -2.45 1.37
C GLU A 69 -14.72 -2.67 0.03
N SER A 70 -13.45 -2.27 -0.05
CA SER A 70 -12.65 -2.48 -1.25
C SER A 70 -12.52 -3.96 -1.60
N GLY A 71 -12.25 -4.22 -2.88
CA GLY A 71 -11.92 -5.54 -3.39
C GLY A 71 -10.51 -5.98 -3.02
N LYS A 72 -9.91 -6.78 -3.91
CA LYS A 72 -8.53 -7.29 -3.73
C LYS A 72 -7.52 -6.15 -3.85
N MET A 73 -6.44 -6.25 -3.09
CA MET A 73 -5.26 -5.40 -3.27
C MET A 73 -4.61 -5.71 -4.62
N THR A 74 -4.23 -4.68 -5.39
CA THR A 74 -3.66 -4.80 -6.74
C THR A 74 -2.18 -4.43 -6.80
N GLY A 75 -1.70 -3.56 -5.92
CA GLY A 75 -0.31 -3.12 -5.90
C GLY A 75 0.06 -2.25 -4.70
N GLY A 76 1.33 -1.88 -4.60
CA GLY A 76 1.85 -0.99 -3.55
C GLY A 76 1.68 -1.55 -2.14
N GLY A 77 1.36 -0.66 -1.19
CA GLY A 77 0.96 -0.99 0.19
C GLY A 77 2.10 -1.57 1.02
N HIS A 78 3.16 -0.78 1.12
CA HIS A 78 4.40 -1.07 1.83
C HIS A 78 4.51 -0.28 3.14
N GLY A 79 3.61 0.65 3.43
CA GLY A 79 3.60 1.40 4.68
C GLY A 79 2.84 0.70 5.81
N GLN A 80 2.96 1.24 7.02
CA GLN A 80 2.13 0.79 8.15
C GLN A 80 0.64 1.07 7.89
N THR A 81 0.31 2.15 7.18
CA THR A 81 -1.05 2.51 6.78
C THR A 81 -1.75 1.38 6.02
N ASN A 82 -1.02 0.58 5.22
CA ASN A 82 -1.59 -0.59 4.55
C ASN A 82 -2.02 -1.67 5.55
N ILE A 83 -1.16 -2.02 6.50
CA ILE A 83 -1.49 -3.01 7.54
C ILE A 83 -2.70 -2.55 8.35
N ASP A 84 -2.69 -1.30 8.80
CA ASP A 84 -3.80 -0.72 9.56
C ASP A 84 -5.11 -0.78 8.74
N TYR A 85 -5.05 -0.50 7.44
CA TYR A 85 -6.19 -0.60 6.53
C TYR A 85 -6.67 -2.05 6.37
N LEU A 86 -5.77 -3.02 6.22
CA LEU A 86 -6.14 -4.44 6.11
C LEU A 86 -6.85 -4.93 7.38
N GLU A 87 -6.32 -4.61 8.56
CA GLU A 87 -6.96 -4.93 9.85
C GLU A 87 -8.32 -4.23 10.02
N ALA A 88 -8.34 -2.93 9.71
CA ALA A 88 -9.53 -2.11 9.72
C ALA A 88 -10.53 -2.50 8.62
N THR A 89 -10.23 -3.43 7.72
CA THR A 89 -11.19 -3.95 6.73
C THR A 89 -11.37 -5.46 6.82
N GLY A 90 -10.82 -6.09 7.87
CA GLY A 90 -10.89 -7.54 8.07
C GLY A 90 -10.17 -8.35 6.98
N LYS A 91 -9.31 -7.72 6.18
CA LYS A 91 -8.51 -8.38 5.16
C LYS A 91 -7.29 -9.00 5.82
N GLN A 92 -7.06 -10.27 5.52
CA GLN A 92 -5.94 -11.02 6.07
C GLN A 92 -4.62 -10.56 5.46
N TYR A 93 -3.57 -10.61 6.28
CA TYR A 93 -2.18 -10.49 5.89
C TYR A 93 -1.35 -11.40 6.80
N ASN A 94 -0.15 -11.74 6.37
CA ASN A 94 0.79 -12.52 7.15
C ASN A 94 2.15 -11.81 7.14
N ILE A 95 2.81 -11.75 8.30
CA ILE A 95 4.24 -11.38 8.41
C ILE A 95 5.03 -12.66 8.61
N GLU A 96 5.79 -13.05 7.59
CA GLU A 96 6.59 -14.29 7.58
C GLU A 96 7.99 -14.10 8.15
N HIS A 97 8.54 -12.90 8.01
CA HIS A 97 9.85 -12.53 8.52
C HIS A 97 9.95 -11.03 8.77
N THR A 98 10.67 -10.66 9.83
CA THR A 98 11.07 -9.29 10.15
C THR A 98 12.58 -9.25 10.26
N PHE A 99 13.22 -8.41 9.45
CA PHE A 99 14.66 -8.14 9.53
C PHE A 99 14.99 -7.31 10.77
N ASP A 100 16.25 -7.33 11.21
CA ASP A 100 16.72 -6.57 12.38
C ASP A 100 16.50 -5.05 12.26
N ASN A 101 16.49 -4.53 11.02
CA ASN A 101 16.22 -3.13 10.73
C ASN A 101 14.71 -2.76 10.72
N GLY A 102 13.84 -3.73 11.03
CA GLY A 102 12.40 -3.55 11.14
C GLY A 102 11.62 -3.75 9.83
N VAL A 103 12.27 -3.98 8.70
CA VAL A 103 11.56 -4.35 7.45
C VAL A 103 10.84 -5.67 7.66
N ARG A 104 9.59 -5.72 7.22
CA ARG A 104 8.73 -6.90 7.35
C ARG A 104 8.45 -7.47 5.97
N THR A 105 8.40 -8.78 5.86
CA THR A 105 8.07 -9.47 4.61
C THR A 105 7.04 -10.55 4.87
N GLY A 106 6.19 -10.79 3.89
CA GLY A 106 5.07 -11.70 4.01
C GLY A 106 4.13 -11.60 2.83
N ASN A 107 2.82 -11.72 3.08
CA ASN A 107 1.83 -11.83 2.01
C ASN A 107 0.45 -11.31 2.40
N VAL A 108 -0.37 -11.08 1.37
CA VAL A 108 -1.81 -10.78 1.50
C VAL A 108 -2.57 -11.90 0.76
N PRO A 109 -3.19 -12.87 1.44
CA PRO A 109 -3.76 -14.07 0.82
C PRO A 109 -4.76 -13.81 -0.31
N THR A 110 -5.48 -12.69 -0.23
CA THR A 110 -6.48 -12.27 -1.22
C THR A 110 -5.94 -11.28 -2.25
N HIS A 111 -4.62 -11.05 -2.33
CA HIS A 111 -4.00 -10.15 -3.29
C HIS A 111 -4.32 -10.55 -4.74
N ASP A 112 -4.41 -9.58 -5.65
CA ASP A 112 -4.74 -9.86 -7.05
C ASP A 112 -3.60 -10.58 -7.76
N VAL A 113 -2.38 -10.08 -7.62
CA VAL A 113 -1.14 -10.76 -8.08
C VAL A 113 -0.88 -12.05 -7.30
N ALA A 114 -0.80 -13.18 -8.00
CA ALA A 114 -0.65 -14.51 -7.39
C ALA A 114 0.60 -14.66 -6.53
N GLY A 115 1.75 -14.13 -6.98
CA GLY A 115 3.01 -14.20 -6.23
C GLY A 115 3.00 -13.46 -4.89
N LYS A 116 2.01 -12.60 -4.63
CA LYS A 116 1.86 -11.85 -3.37
C LYS A 116 0.90 -12.51 -2.37
N ARG A 117 0.33 -13.67 -2.71
CA ARG A 117 -0.66 -14.37 -1.89
C ARG A 117 -0.07 -15.29 -0.82
N THR A 118 1.20 -15.66 -0.96
CA THR A 118 1.89 -16.60 -0.06
C THR A 118 3.36 -16.19 0.10
N GLY A 119 4.02 -16.74 1.12
CA GLY A 119 5.45 -16.50 1.35
C GLY A 119 5.75 -15.02 1.60
N VAL A 120 6.82 -14.51 0.98
CA VAL A 120 7.39 -13.17 1.21
C VAL A 120 7.23 -12.22 0.01
N GLY A 121 6.22 -12.44 -0.84
CA GLY A 121 5.99 -11.63 -2.04
C GLY A 121 5.53 -10.18 -1.78
N GLN A 122 5.14 -9.86 -0.55
CA GLN A 122 4.83 -8.51 -0.09
C GLN A 122 5.84 -8.10 0.98
N SER A 123 6.23 -6.83 0.99
CA SER A 123 7.10 -6.26 2.02
C SER A 123 6.50 -4.97 2.57
N TRP A 124 6.83 -4.67 3.81
CA TRP A 124 6.45 -3.44 4.49
C TRP A 124 7.67 -2.82 5.15
N PHE A 125 7.72 -1.49 5.13
CA PHE A 125 8.71 -0.71 5.85
C PHE A 125 8.59 -0.96 7.36
N PRO A 126 9.58 -0.55 8.18
CA PRO A 126 9.43 -0.55 9.63
C PRO A 126 8.10 0.08 10.04
N SER A 127 7.42 -0.49 11.05
CA SER A 127 6.10 0.00 11.48
C SER A 127 6.12 1.44 11.99
N SER A 128 7.29 1.96 12.36
CA SER A 128 7.51 3.35 12.76
C SER A 128 7.62 4.34 11.59
N TRP A 129 7.76 3.87 10.34
CA TRP A 129 7.89 4.74 9.19
C TRP A 129 6.52 5.26 8.74
N THR A 130 6.38 6.59 8.75
CA THR A 130 5.21 7.28 8.22
C THR A 130 5.33 7.46 6.71
N LYS A 131 4.24 7.84 6.03
CA LYS A 131 4.26 8.25 4.62
C LYS A 131 5.31 9.33 4.33
N GLN A 132 5.52 10.26 5.26
CA GLN A 132 6.54 11.31 5.13
C GLN A 132 7.95 10.72 5.15
N GLU A 133 8.21 9.73 6.00
CA GLU A 133 9.51 9.05 6.05
C GLU A 133 9.77 8.25 4.76
N ILE A 134 8.74 7.59 4.23
CA ILE A 134 8.79 6.88 2.93
C ILE A 134 9.08 7.86 1.78
N ASP A 135 8.48 9.06 1.78
CA ASP A 135 8.78 10.13 0.83
C ASP A 135 10.26 10.57 0.89
N LEU A 136 10.76 10.83 2.10
CA LEU A 136 12.17 11.18 2.31
C LEU A 136 13.11 10.08 1.81
N ALA A 137 12.77 8.81 2.06
CA ALA A 137 13.52 7.67 1.56
C ALA A 137 13.55 7.63 0.03
N SER A 138 12.40 7.83 -0.63
CA SER A 138 12.31 7.86 -2.10
C SER A 138 13.19 8.97 -2.70
N LYS A 139 13.14 10.18 -2.14
CA LYS A 139 13.94 11.34 -2.57
C LYS A 139 15.43 11.07 -2.38
N TYR A 140 15.80 10.44 -1.27
CA TYR A 140 17.17 10.04 -1.00
C TYR A 140 17.70 9.06 -2.07
N VAL A 141 16.96 7.99 -2.37
CA VAL A 141 17.36 7.00 -3.39
C VAL A 141 17.52 7.67 -4.76
N ILE A 142 16.55 8.50 -5.17
CA ILE A 142 16.61 9.26 -6.44
C ILE A 142 17.84 10.17 -6.47
N GLN A 143 18.06 10.95 -5.41
CA GLN A 143 19.16 11.92 -5.36
C GLN A 143 20.53 11.22 -5.42
N LYS A 144 20.70 10.12 -4.68
CA LYS A 144 21.96 9.37 -4.66
C LYS A 144 22.26 8.66 -5.97
N ASN A 145 21.22 8.29 -6.72
CA ASN A 145 21.32 7.53 -7.95
C ASN A 145 20.84 8.34 -9.16
N GLN A 146 21.02 9.67 -9.18
CA GLN A 146 20.36 10.56 -10.13
C GLN A 146 20.57 10.16 -11.60
N SER A 147 21.81 9.90 -12.02
CA SER A 147 22.10 9.47 -13.39
C SER A 147 21.45 8.13 -13.73
N ALA A 148 21.60 7.13 -12.84
CA ALA A 148 21.01 5.81 -13.02
C ALA A 148 19.47 5.88 -13.03
N TYR A 149 18.89 6.74 -12.20
CA TYR A 149 17.45 6.98 -12.15
C TYR A 149 16.95 7.62 -13.45
N ASN A 150 17.67 8.62 -13.99
CA ASN A 150 17.28 9.28 -15.24
C ASN A 150 17.24 8.30 -16.41
N GLU A 151 18.19 7.36 -16.48
CA GLU A 151 18.30 6.34 -17.52
C GLU A 151 17.50 5.05 -17.23
N LEU A 152 16.90 4.94 -16.04
CA LEU A 152 16.18 3.75 -15.59
C LEU A 152 15.00 3.42 -16.51
N ALA A 153 15.01 2.21 -17.06
CA ALA A 153 13.88 1.66 -17.81
C ALA A 153 12.69 1.36 -16.88
N ASP A 154 11.48 1.46 -17.42
CA ASP A 154 10.26 1.18 -16.67
C ASP A 154 10.24 -0.26 -16.12
N GLY A 155 9.70 -0.43 -14.93
CA GLY A 155 9.61 -1.72 -14.23
C GLY A 155 10.93 -2.21 -13.60
N ILE A 156 12.07 -1.56 -13.86
CA ILE A 156 13.36 -1.92 -13.26
C ILE A 156 13.54 -1.15 -11.95
N ALA A 157 14.02 -1.86 -10.93
CA ALA A 157 14.27 -1.28 -9.62
C ALA A 157 15.72 -0.77 -9.49
N ILE A 158 15.88 0.39 -8.86
CA ILE A 158 17.18 0.83 -8.30
C ILE A 158 17.06 0.93 -6.79
N TYR A 159 18.18 0.72 -6.10
CA TYR A 159 18.20 0.61 -4.65
C TYR A 159 19.28 1.50 -4.02
N ASP A 160 18.97 2.03 -2.85
CA ASP A 160 19.97 2.62 -1.93
C ASP A 160 19.61 2.27 -0.49
N ILE A 161 20.51 2.56 0.46
CA ILE A 161 20.29 2.35 1.88
C ILE A 161 19.96 3.69 2.55
N TYR A 162 18.73 3.79 3.06
CA TYR A 162 18.24 4.94 3.82
C TYR A 162 17.89 4.51 5.25
N LYS A 163 18.51 5.15 6.24
CA LYS A 163 18.37 4.84 7.68
C LYS A 163 18.45 3.33 7.99
N GLY A 164 19.40 2.63 7.35
CA GLY A 164 19.62 1.20 7.55
C GLY A 164 18.60 0.29 6.87
N VAL A 165 17.70 0.82 6.02
CA VAL A 165 16.79 0.04 5.17
C VAL A 165 17.25 0.13 3.73
N ARG A 166 17.33 -1.00 3.04
CA ARG A 166 17.51 -1.05 1.58
C ARG A 166 16.16 -0.76 0.92
N VAL A 167 16.09 0.38 0.25
CA VAL A 167 14.88 0.96 -0.34
C VAL A 167 15.01 0.90 -1.85
N GLY A 168 14.01 0.30 -2.51
CA GLY A 168 13.87 0.26 -3.95
C GLY A 168 12.89 1.31 -4.47
N ILE A 169 13.15 1.82 -5.66
CA ILE A 169 12.19 2.62 -6.43
C ILE A 169 12.09 2.10 -7.87
N ILE A 170 10.91 2.25 -8.47
CA ILE A 170 10.62 1.86 -9.86
C ILE A 170 9.98 3.02 -10.61
N LYS A 171 10.19 3.07 -11.94
CA LYS A 171 9.47 3.93 -12.87
C LYS A 171 8.37 3.20 -13.65
N THR A 172 7.35 3.96 -14.03
CA THR A 172 6.33 3.60 -15.02
C THR A 172 6.08 4.81 -15.91
N ASP A 173 6.06 4.62 -17.23
CA ASP A 173 5.96 5.69 -18.23
C ASP A 173 7.00 6.80 -18.03
N GLY A 174 8.23 6.40 -17.66
CA GLY A 174 9.37 7.28 -17.40
C GLY A 174 9.27 8.10 -16.10
N LYS A 175 8.23 7.90 -15.29
CA LYS A 175 7.96 8.67 -14.06
C LYS A 175 8.10 7.79 -12.82
N PHE A 176 8.40 8.42 -11.68
CA PHE A 176 8.38 7.74 -10.37
C PHE A 176 7.03 7.05 -10.16
N ALA A 177 7.04 5.75 -9.88
CA ALA A 177 5.81 4.96 -9.76
C ALA A 177 5.59 4.40 -8.36
N THR A 178 6.64 3.93 -7.70
CA THR A 178 6.54 3.37 -6.35
C THR A 178 7.89 3.35 -5.64
N VAL A 179 7.83 3.26 -4.32
CA VAL A 179 8.96 3.05 -3.40
C VAL A 179 8.61 1.92 -2.44
N PHE A 180 9.55 1.01 -2.19
CA PHE A 180 9.31 -0.21 -1.42
C PHE A 180 10.59 -0.67 -0.71
N PRO A 181 10.49 -1.43 0.39
CA PRO A 181 11.65 -2.08 0.98
C PRO A 181 11.96 -3.36 0.20
N ASP A 182 13.24 -3.58 -0.08
CA ASP A 182 13.73 -4.81 -0.72
C ASP A 182 13.35 -6.03 0.14
N SER A 183 12.55 -6.93 -0.42
CA SER A 183 12.04 -8.11 0.27
C SER A 183 13.07 -9.24 0.34
N GLU A 184 14.05 -9.24 -0.57
CA GLU A 184 15.05 -10.30 -0.68
C GLU A 184 16.30 -9.95 0.15
N PHE A 185 16.74 -8.69 0.14
CA PHE A 185 17.95 -8.28 0.84
C PHE A 185 17.75 -7.05 1.72
N GLN A 186 18.25 -7.11 2.95
CA GLN A 186 18.33 -5.95 3.85
C GLN A 186 19.70 -5.90 4.53
N PRO A 187 20.25 -4.70 4.81
CA PRO A 187 21.52 -4.60 5.49
C PRO A 187 21.37 -4.91 6.99
N ASN A 188 22.33 -5.62 7.57
CA ASN A 188 22.46 -5.74 9.02
C ASN A 188 23.10 -4.48 9.63
N ALA A 189 23.32 -4.50 10.95
CA ALA A 189 23.98 -3.39 11.68
C ALA A 189 25.41 -3.06 11.19
N LEU A 190 26.06 -3.98 10.47
CA LEU A 190 27.39 -3.79 9.86
C LEU A 190 27.32 -3.32 8.40
N GLY A 191 26.12 -3.09 7.86
CA GLY A 191 25.90 -2.70 6.46
C GLY A 191 26.00 -3.86 5.47
N GLN A 192 26.13 -5.10 5.92
CA GLN A 192 26.20 -6.27 5.04
C GLN A 192 24.80 -6.67 4.60
N LEU A 193 24.59 -6.91 3.31
CA LEU A 193 23.32 -7.39 2.79
C LEU A 193 23.08 -8.83 3.23
N ILE A 194 21.99 -9.02 3.99
CA ILE A 194 21.52 -10.31 4.46
C ILE A 194 20.33 -10.72 3.60
N LYS A 195 20.39 -11.95 3.09
CA LYS A 195 19.28 -12.54 2.34
C LYS A 195 18.16 -12.93 3.30
N ASN A 196 16.92 -12.65 2.91
CA ASN A 196 15.73 -13.10 3.61
C ASN A 196 15.74 -14.65 3.73
N PRO A 197 15.61 -15.22 4.94
CA PRO A 197 15.66 -16.67 5.15
C PRO A 197 14.46 -17.43 4.56
N LYS A 198 13.46 -16.72 4.03
CA LYS A 198 12.26 -17.30 3.38
C LYS A 198 12.37 -17.38 1.85
N TYR A 199 13.49 -16.95 1.27
CA TYR A 199 13.82 -17.07 -0.16
C TYR A 199 14.68 -18.30 -0.47
#